data_AF-A0AB33BXC5-F1
#
_entry.id   AF-A0AB33BXC5-F1
#
_cell.length_a   1.000
_cell.length_b   1.000
_cell.length_c   1.000
_cell.angle_alpha   90.00
_cell.angle_beta   90.00
_cell.angle_gamma   90.00
#
_symmetry.space_group_name_H-M   'P 1'
#
loop_
_entity.id
_entity.type
_entity.pdbx_description
1 polymer ?
#
loop_
_entity_poly.entity_id
_entity_poly.type
_entity_poly.pdbx_seq_one_letter_code
_entity_poly.pdbx_strand_id
1 'polypeptide(L)'
;MAKSKYALLKNEGDLVEKERKKLEEVYKVSPKLGEMHKLKEEFREVFEKNTEGNEGLFALSDWLKKAMAYFPKSCQTMRRWIDEITAYFDNRTTQGTVEGINNKLKVIKRRGYGFRNFKNFSLRCLLNWHFASLFYMVSSEEPYLARVEAEIYDEDPIFKSQDKTLIAVHYARIAERALSERDKQKMFSYTYKVGILGTFTDSGSSILFTTAVRKLPTVSYIARHLNKREIDSILNKTNENGAEIGYLCVGETVFQGKGLILFKIDKLRNKRTMVFAQSAFGKTNLVKLLLYHMTRDTSYGKLIFDLNGEYFLRGTATYGLGDINENSIKDNVVVYTDKKLPEIYKTENRFIFVGKVSLNMHKHLAVGDILNFGAGFSEVMKSFLLYLDEEGVSNFIEKIDDYADNPSNLYRDFSDFFGEQKKDAKGNIKEDFSARKTIMAIQKRIRHLIDEGSLHSSSSNLIENVFKCLKQGKTVIIDLSLKDNMDASIISTILVRKLFESNKEEFTSDKPEEVVNAVVFVEEAQNVLSQEFVKSNANPFVRVAKEGRKGSSGIVMQIINLK
;
A
#
# COMPACT_ATOMS: atom_id res chain seq x y z
N MET A 1 -1.88 29.29 -28.06
CA MET A 1 -0.83 28.25 -27.86
C MET A 1 -0.67 27.75 -26.40
N ALA A 2 -1.33 28.32 -25.38
CA ALA A 2 -1.25 27.78 -24.03
C ALA A 2 -1.97 26.41 -23.92
N LYS A 3 -1.34 25.44 -23.23
CA LYS A 3 -1.83 24.06 -23.02
C LYS A 3 -1.95 23.18 -24.28
N SER A 4 -1.17 23.38 -25.34
CA SER A 4 -1.08 22.45 -26.51
C SER A 4 0.11 21.48 -26.46
N LYS A 5 1.04 21.68 -25.52
CA LYS A 5 2.26 20.85 -25.37
C LYS A 5 1.95 19.35 -25.27
N TYR A 6 0.94 18.97 -24.49
CA TYR A 6 0.60 17.56 -24.29
C TYR A 6 -0.05 16.92 -25.53
N ALA A 7 -0.77 17.68 -26.34
CA ALA A 7 -1.38 17.21 -27.59
C ALA A 7 -0.32 16.89 -28.66
N LEU A 8 0.83 17.57 -28.67
CA LEU A 8 1.94 17.30 -29.59
C LEU A 8 2.88 16.17 -29.12
N LEU A 9 2.93 15.91 -27.81
CA LEU A 9 3.85 14.93 -27.23
C LEU A 9 3.24 13.53 -27.15
N LYS A 10 1.94 13.42 -26.89
CA LYS A 10 1.23 12.14 -26.93
C LYS A 10 1.20 11.57 -28.34
N ASN A 11 1.01 10.27 -28.41
CA ASN A 11 0.73 9.54 -29.64
C ASN A 11 -0.62 9.96 -30.22
N GLU A 12 -0.74 10.08 -31.54
CA GLU A 12 -1.98 10.56 -32.17
C GLU A 12 -3.18 9.65 -31.86
N GLY A 13 -2.97 8.33 -31.84
CA GLY A 13 -3.99 7.34 -31.48
C GLY A 13 -4.45 7.37 -30.02
N ASP A 14 -3.69 8.01 -29.12
CA ASP A 14 -3.99 8.08 -27.67
C ASP A 14 -4.61 9.45 -27.27
N LEU A 15 -4.90 10.31 -28.25
CA LEU A 15 -5.45 11.64 -28.02
C LEU A 15 -6.96 11.56 -27.73
N VAL A 16 -7.39 12.24 -26.66
CA VAL A 16 -8.82 12.44 -26.40
C VAL A 16 -9.37 13.50 -27.37
N GLU A 17 -10.67 13.48 -27.65
CA GLU A 17 -11.32 14.35 -28.65
C GLU A 17 -10.99 15.85 -28.51
N LYS A 18 -10.85 16.33 -27.27
CA LYS A 18 -10.46 17.72 -26.97
C LYS A 18 -9.00 18.03 -27.34
N GLU A 19 -8.10 17.05 -27.21
CA GLU A 19 -6.69 17.17 -27.58
C GLU A 19 -6.52 17.09 -29.10
N ARG A 20 -7.30 16.23 -29.78
CA ARG A 20 -7.33 16.12 -31.24
C ARG A 20 -7.73 17.43 -31.92
N LYS A 21 -8.84 18.04 -31.49
CA LYS A 21 -9.26 19.38 -31.98
C LYS A 21 -8.18 20.44 -31.78
N LYS A 22 -7.45 20.35 -30.68
CA LYS A 22 -6.36 21.28 -30.38
C LYS A 22 -5.12 21.04 -31.24
N LEU A 23 -4.84 19.79 -31.63
CA LEU A 23 -3.79 19.46 -32.59
C LEU A 23 -4.13 20.01 -33.99
N GLU A 24 -5.38 19.88 -34.43
CA GLU A 24 -5.86 20.48 -35.68
C GLU A 24 -5.74 22.01 -35.70
N GLU A 25 -6.08 22.67 -34.59
CA GLU A 25 -5.85 24.11 -34.42
C GLU A 25 -4.36 24.47 -34.54
N VAL A 26 -3.47 23.67 -33.95
CA VAL A 26 -2.02 23.88 -34.04
C VAL A 26 -1.53 23.74 -35.48
N TYR A 27 -2.05 22.79 -36.25
CA TYR A 27 -1.69 22.62 -37.67
C TYR A 27 -2.10 23.84 -38.51
N LYS A 28 -3.27 24.42 -38.22
CA LYS A 28 -3.73 25.66 -38.90
C LYS A 28 -2.86 26.87 -38.55
N VAL A 29 -2.45 26.98 -37.29
CA VAL A 29 -1.66 28.13 -36.80
C VAL A 29 -0.18 28.03 -37.20
N SER A 30 0.38 26.82 -37.27
CA SER A 30 1.77 26.61 -37.67
C SER A 30 1.89 25.35 -38.54
N PRO A 31 1.81 25.50 -39.87
CA PRO A 31 1.97 24.38 -40.80
C PRO A 31 3.32 23.66 -40.62
N LYS A 32 4.39 24.43 -40.34
CA LYS A 32 5.72 23.88 -40.04
C LYS A 32 5.71 22.94 -38.84
N LEU A 33 5.02 23.32 -37.76
CA LEU A 33 4.91 22.48 -36.56
C LEU A 33 4.05 21.24 -36.82
N GLY A 34 3.04 21.37 -37.68
CA GLY A 34 2.24 20.24 -38.16
C GLY A 34 3.07 19.21 -38.93
N GLU A 35 3.90 19.64 -39.86
CA GLU A 35 4.81 18.74 -40.60
C GLU A 35 5.83 18.06 -39.68
N MET A 36 6.39 18.81 -38.72
CA MET A 36 7.27 18.24 -37.70
C MET A 36 6.58 17.19 -36.83
N HIS A 37 5.30 17.38 -36.50
CA HIS A 37 4.51 16.41 -35.75
C HIS A 37 4.21 15.15 -36.59
N LYS A 38 3.80 15.31 -37.85
CA LYS A 38 3.58 14.19 -38.78
C LYS A 38 4.83 13.33 -38.94
N LEU A 39 6.00 13.96 -39.08
CA LEU A 39 7.27 13.25 -39.14
C LEU A 39 7.56 12.48 -37.85
N LYS A 40 7.17 12.99 -36.67
CA LYS A 40 7.31 12.26 -35.40
C LYS A 40 6.39 11.04 -35.33
N GLU A 41 5.16 11.12 -35.83
CA GLU A 41 4.27 9.95 -35.91
C GLU A 41 4.73 8.95 -36.99
N GLU A 42 5.18 9.41 -38.16
CA GLU A 42 5.78 8.55 -39.20
C GLU A 42 7.00 7.79 -38.67
N PHE A 43 7.86 8.47 -37.89
CA PHE A 43 8.99 7.83 -37.22
C PHE A 43 8.52 6.68 -36.33
N ARG A 44 7.47 6.89 -35.52
CA ARG A 44 6.91 5.85 -34.66
C ARG A 44 6.37 4.69 -35.50
N GLU A 45 5.63 4.97 -36.57
CA GLU A 45 5.09 3.93 -37.45
C GLU A 45 6.19 3.03 -38.05
N VAL A 46 7.35 3.61 -38.39
CA VAL A 46 8.51 2.82 -38.86
C VAL A 46 8.89 1.74 -37.85
N PHE A 47 8.90 2.05 -36.55
CA PHE A 47 9.26 1.08 -35.49
C PHE A 47 8.13 0.12 -35.10
N GLU A 48 6.86 0.51 -35.29
CA GLU A 48 5.72 -0.35 -34.98
C GLU A 48 5.46 -1.39 -36.09
N LYS A 49 5.48 -0.96 -37.35
CA LYS A 49 5.06 -1.77 -38.51
C LYS A 49 6.10 -2.75 -39.02
N ASN A 50 7.39 -2.42 -38.92
CA ASN A 50 8.46 -3.26 -39.46
C ASN A 50 8.96 -4.26 -38.42
N THR A 51 9.15 -5.52 -38.83
CA THR A 51 9.64 -6.61 -37.97
C THR A 51 10.95 -7.23 -38.45
N GLU A 52 11.41 -6.87 -39.65
CA GLU A 52 12.66 -7.35 -40.23
C GLU A 52 13.67 -6.20 -40.38
N GLY A 53 14.93 -6.44 -40.02
CA GLY A 53 15.99 -5.43 -40.07
C GLY A 53 16.13 -4.71 -41.41
N ASN A 54 16.05 -5.43 -42.53
CA ASN A 54 16.19 -4.83 -43.87
C ASN A 54 15.03 -3.89 -44.21
N GLU A 55 13.78 -4.29 -43.95
CA GLU A 55 12.59 -3.47 -44.21
C GLU A 55 12.58 -2.22 -43.31
N GLY A 56 12.90 -2.40 -42.02
CA GLY A 56 13.05 -1.32 -41.06
C GLY A 56 14.15 -0.32 -41.46
N LEU A 57 15.28 -0.80 -41.97
CA LEU A 57 16.37 0.04 -42.46
C LEU A 57 15.95 0.89 -43.67
N PHE A 58 15.24 0.30 -44.65
CA PHE A 58 14.74 1.05 -45.80
C PHE A 58 13.72 2.12 -45.38
N ALA A 59 12.74 1.75 -44.55
CA ALA A 59 11.73 2.68 -44.06
C ALA A 59 12.34 3.82 -43.22
N LEU A 60 13.30 3.50 -42.35
CA LEU A 60 14.03 4.50 -41.55
C LEU A 60 14.89 5.41 -42.44
N SER A 61 15.52 4.87 -43.47
CA SER A 61 16.33 5.65 -44.43
C SER A 61 15.49 6.66 -45.20
N ASP A 62 14.30 6.28 -45.64
CA ASP A 62 13.36 7.17 -46.31
C ASP A 62 12.81 8.24 -45.37
N TRP A 63 12.50 7.86 -44.13
CA TRP A 63 12.14 8.83 -43.11
C TRP A 63 13.27 9.84 -42.84
N LEU A 64 14.52 9.37 -42.69
CA LEU A 64 15.68 10.23 -42.44
C LEU A 64 15.89 11.28 -43.54
N LYS A 65 15.61 10.94 -44.81
CA LYS A 65 15.65 11.90 -45.93
C LYS A 65 14.65 13.03 -45.72
N LYS A 66 13.39 12.70 -45.38
CA LYS A 66 12.33 13.69 -45.14
C LYS A 66 12.60 14.52 -43.88
N ALA A 67 13.03 13.87 -42.80
CA ALA A 67 13.24 14.50 -41.49
C ALA A 67 14.47 15.41 -41.44
N MET A 68 15.44 15.25 -42.34
CA MET A 68 16.70 16.02 -42.35
C MET A 68 16.47 17.54 -42.40
N ALA A 69 15.45 18.00 -43.12
CA ALA A 69 15.12 19.42 -43.25
C ALA A 69 14.64 20.04 -41.91
N TYR A 70 14.10 19.23 -41.00
CA TYR A 70 13.49 19.68 -39.75
C TYR A 70 14.29 19.30 -38.50
N PHE A 71 15.00 18.15 -38.54
CA PHE A 71 15.73 17.58 -37.41
C PHE A 71 17.18 17.19 -37.76
N PRO A 72 18.00 18.10 -38.34
CA PRO A 72 19.31 17.75 -38.90
C PRO A 72 20.27 17.12 -37.88
N LYS A 73 20.28 17.61 -36.63
CA LYS A 73 21.11 17.04 -35.56
C LYS A 73 20.69 15.62 -35.18
N SER A 74 19.39 15.38 -35.00
CA SER A 74 18.87 14.05 -34.65
C SER A 74 19.11 13.05 -35.76
N CYS A 75 18.89 13.45 -37.03
CA CYS A 75 19.15 12.58 -38.17
C CYS A 75 20.63 12.24 -38.32
N GLN A 76 21.55 13.18 -38.04
CA GLN A 76 22.99 12.89 -38.02
C GLN A 76 23.36 11.91 -36.92
N THR A 77 22.77 12.02 -35.72
CA THR A 77 22.97 11.04 -34.65
C THR A 77 22.46 9.67 -35.08
N MET A 78 21.24 9.57 -35.61
CA MET A 78 20.67 8.30 -36.06
C MET A 78 21.51 7.64 -37.16
N ARG A 79 22.03 8.41 -38.13
CA ARG A 79 22.94 7.87 -39.15
C ARG A 79 24.24 7.29 -38.58
N ARG A 80 24.76 7.85 -37.48
CA ARG A 80 25.99 7.35 -36.82
C ARG A 80 25.77 6.04 -36.08
N TRP A 81 24.53 5.78 -35.66
CA TRP A 81 24.14 4.60 -34.87
C TRP A 81 23.18 3.69 -35.66
N ILE A 82 23.25 3.75 -36.99
CA ILE A 82 22.23 3.12 -37.84
C ILE A 82 22.25 1.60 -37.70
N ASP A 83 23.43 1.00 -37.51
CA ASP A 83 23.59 -0.44 -37.34
C ASP A 83 22.95 -0.90 -36.02
N GLU A 84 23.19 -0.18 -34.92
CA GLU A 84 22.59 -0.48 -33.62
C GLU A 84 21.08 -0.23 -33.58
N ILE A 85 20.61 0.79 -34.29
CA ILE A 85 19.17 1.08 -34.42
C ILE A 85 18.49 -0.01 -35.24
N THR A 86 19.14 -0.52 -36.30
CA THR A 86 18.56 -1.55 -37.16
C THR A 86 18.44 -2.88 -36.41
N ALA A 87 19.38 -3.19 -35.51
CA ALA A 87 19.31 -4.36 -34.63
C ALA A 87 18.08 -4.37 -33.69
N TYR A 88 17.41 -3.22 -33.49
CA TYR A 88 16.13 -3.16 -32.76
C TYR A 88 15.02 -3.89 -33.50
N PHE A 89 14.97 -3.86 -34.84
CA PHE A 89 13.92 -4.53 -35.60
C PHE A 89 13.97 -6.05 -35.43
N ASP A 90 15.16 -6.61 -35.33
CA ASP A 90 15.36 -8.06 -35.16
C ASP A 90 15.03 -8.53 -33.72
N ASN A 91 15.26 -7.69 -32.70
CA ASN A 91 15.21 -8.13 -31.29
C ASN A 91 14.14 -7.44 -30.42
N ARG A 92 13.47 -6.39 -30.92
CA ARG A 92 12.45 -5.55 -30.23
C ARG A 92 12.71 -5.29 -28.75
N THR A 93 13.95 -4.90 -28.42
CA THR A 93 14.36 -4.69 -27.03
C THR A 93 13.81 -3.37 -26.46
N THR A 94 12.98 -3.45 -25.41
CA THR A 94 12.39 -2.24 -24.81
C THR A 94 13.39 -1.46 -23.95
N GLN A 95 13.20 -0.14 -23.83
CA GLN A 95 14.00 0.69 -22.91
C GLN A 95 13.67 0.47 -21.42
N GLY A 96 12.69 -0.38 -21.08
CA GLY A 96 12.23 -0.57 -19.70
C GLY A 96 13.35 -1.01 -18.74
N THR A 97 14.24 -1.90 -19.20
CA THR A 97 15.41 -2.32 -18.42
C THR A 97 16.40 -1.17 -18.20
N VAL A 98 16.67 -0.37 -19.23
CA VAL A 98 17.58 0.78 -19.16
C VAL A 98 17.01 1.90 -18.26
N GLU A 99 15.71 2.16 -18.35
CA GLU A 99 15.03 3.12 -17.48
C GLU A 99 15.00 2.66 -16.02
N GLY A 100 14.74 1.36 -15.79
CA GLY A 100 14.88 0.73 -14.49
C GLY A 100 16.29 0.87 -13.93
N ILE A 101 17.30 0.66 -14.78
CA ILE A 101 18.71 0.83 -14.41
C ILE A 101 18.99 2.28 -14.00
N ASN A 102 18.59 3.24 -14.84
CA ASN A 102 18.81 4.66 -14.60
C ASN A 102 18.10 5.17 -13.33
N ASN A 103 16.87 4.72 -13.08
CA ASN A 103 16.14 5.06 -11.86
C ASN A 103 16.83 4.48 -10.63
N LYS A 104 17.38 3.27 -10.72
CA LYS A 104 18.16 2.67 -9.64
C LYS A 104 19.46 3.42 -9.35
N LEU A 105 20.21 3.79 -10.39
CA LEU A 105 21.40 4.65 -10.27
C LEU A 105 21.08 5.99 -9.57
N LYS A 106 19.94 6.61 -9.93
CA LYS A 106 19.44 7.84 -9.28
C LYS A 106 19.09 7.61 -7.81
N VAL A 107 18.51 6.46 -7.46
CA VAL A 107 18.25 6.11 -6.04
C VAL A 107 19.56 5.90 -5.28
N ILE A 108 20.56 5.23 -5.86
CA ILE A 108 21.88 5.03 -5.24
C ILE A 108 22.55 6.37 -4.97
N LYS A 109 22.53 7.28 -5.96
CA LYS A 109 23.07 8.64 -5.81
C LYS A 109 22.36 9.44 -4.71
N ARG A 110 21.03 9.32 -4.61
CA ARG A 110 20.23 9.97 -3.54
C ARG A 110 20.53 9.40 -2.15
N ARG A 111 20.64 8.07 -2.01
CA ARG A 111 20.94 7.43 -0.71
C ARG A 111 22.37 7.70 -0.24
N GLY A 112 23.31 7.92 -1.16
CA GLY A 112 24.69 8.30 -0.84
C GLY A 112 24.89 9.80 -0.59
N TYR A 113 23.84 10.63 -0.67
CA TYR A 113 23.95 12.10 -0.65
C TYR A 113 24.92 12.66 -1.71
N GLY A 114 25.04 11.97 -2.85
CA GLY A 114 25.98 12.26 -3.91
C GLY A 114 27.32 11.51 -3.79
N PHE A 115 28.02 11.34 -4.91
CA PHE A 115 29.33 10.71 -4.97
C PHE A 115 30.31 11.65 -5.67
N ARG A 116 31.45 11.94 -5.03
CA ARG A 116 32.50 12.79 -5.58
C ARG A 116 33.52 12.02 -6.43
N ASN A 117 33.63 10.71 -6.21
CA ASN A 117 34.56 9.82 -6.92
C ASN A 117 33.77 8.80 -7.75
N PHE A 118 34.00 8.78 -9.07
CA PHE A 118 33.31 7.89 -10.00
C PHE A 118 33.58 6.41 -9.73
N LYS A 119 34.80 6.04 -9.31
CA LYS A 119 35.17 4.65 -8.98
C LYS A 119 34.35 4.11 -7.80
N ASN A 120 34.04 4.96 -6.83
CA ASN A 120 33.18 4.58 -5.70
C ASN A 120 31.71 4.50 -6.10
N PHE A 121 31.27 5.37 -7.02
CA PHE A 121 29.91 5.30 -7.58
C PHE A 121 29.74 4.01 -8.39
N SER A 122 30.67 3.67 -9.29
CA SER A 122 30.59 2.46 -10.12
C SER A 122 30.56 1.19 -9.27
N LEU A 123 31.44 1.07 -8.26
CA LEU A 123 31.43 -0.06 -7.31
C LEU A 123 30.08 -0.17 -6.58
N ARG A 124 29.51 0.94 -6.13
CA ARG A 124 28.21 0.95 -5.43
C ARG A 124 27.04 0.56 -6.34
N CYS A 125 27.12 0.88 -7.62
CA CYS A 125 26.15 0.50 -8.63
C CYS A 125 26.21 -0.99 -8.94
N LEU A 126 27.41 -1.52 -9.15
CA LEU A 126 27.65 -2.96 -9.40
C LEU A 126 27.16 -3.85 -8.25
N LEU A 127 27.32 -3.40 -7.00
CA LEU A 127 26.81 -4.12 -5.82
C LEU A 127 25.27 -4.30 -5.81
N ASN A 128 24.52 -3.44 -6.50
CA ASN A 128 23.07 -3.35 -6.36
C ASN A 128 22.26 -4.37 -7.18
N TRP A 129 22.86 -5.08 -8.14
CA TRP A 129 22.10 -5.75 -9.21
C TRP A 129 21.76 -7.24 -9.06
N HIS A 130 21.75 -7.83 -7.86
CA HIS A 130 21.32 -9.24 -7.67
C HIS A 130 20.69 -9.43 -6.26
N PHE A 131 19.64 -10.27 -6.10
CA PHE A 131 18.70 -10.32 -4.94
C PHE A 131 18.48 -11.71 -4.26
N ALA A 132 18.42 -11.69 -2.89
CA ALA A 132 17.81 -12.58 -1.85
C ALA A 132 18.60 -13.57 -0.89
N SER A 133 18.35 -13.43 0.46
CA SER A 133 18.43 -14.33 1.69
C SER A 133 19.63 -14.47 2.72
N LEU A 134 19.59 -14.17 4.05
CA LEU A 134 20.71 -13.89 5.04
C LEU A 134 21.87 -14.90 5.49
N PHE A 135 23.21 -14.55 5.56
CA PHE A 135 24.35 -15.30 6.24
C PHE A 135 25.61 -14.46 6.66
N TYR A 136 26.42 -14.90 7.65
CA TYR A 136 27.60 -14.18 8.22
C TYR A 136 28.99 -14.63 7.78
N MET A 137 30.00 -13.75 7.86
CA MET A 137 31.41 -14.00 7.47
C MET A 137 32.37 -13.68 8.65
N VAL A 138 33.25 -14.60 9.01
CA VAL A 138 34.20 -14.50 10.15
C VAL A 138 35.65 -14.66 9.69
N SER A 139 36.54 -13.75 10.07
CA SER A 139 37.99 -14.01 10.16
C SER A 139 38.54 -13.53 11.49
N SER A 140 39.83 -13.79 11.74
CA SER A 140 40.56 -13.54 12.98
C SER A 140 40.67 -12.08 13.43
N GLU A 141 40.18 -11.09 12.66
CA GLU A 141 40.36 -9.67 12.98
C GLU A 141 39.06 -8.90 13.29
N GLU A 142 37.95 -9.11 12.54
CA GLU A 142 36.63 -8.52 12.86
C GLU A 142 35.48 -9.34 12.22
N PRO A 143 34.45 -9.79 12.96
CA PRO A 143 33.35 -10.56 12.38
C PRO A 143 32.27 -9.67 11.74
N TYR A 144 31.78 -10.07 10.56
CA TYR A 144 30.75 -9.31 9.83
C TYR A 144 29.37 -9.92 9.97
N LEU A 145 28.40 -9.04 10.17
CA LEU A 145 26.99 -9.33 9.98
C LEU A 145 26.69 -9.24 8.45
N ALA A 146 26.44 -10.31 7.68
CA ALA A 146 25.97 -10.30 6.31
C ALA A 146 24.64 -11.05 6.12
N ARG A 147 24.11 -10.88 4.93
CA ARG A 147 22.88 -11.44 4.44
C ARG A 147 23.19 -12.18 3.13
N VAL A 148 22.96 -13.48 2.90
CA VAL A 148 22.97 -13.95 1.51
C VAL A 148 21.89 -13.19 0.71
N GLU A 149 22.18 -12.95 -0.54
CA GLU A 149 21.43 -12.13 -1.46
C GLU A 149 21.31 -12.80 -2.82
N ALA A 150 21.64 -14.08 -2.93
CA ALA A 150 21.28 -14.98 -4.02
C ALA A 150 22.18 -16.21 -3.87
N GLU A 151 21.66 -17.35 -4.30
CA GLU A 151 22.50 -18.44 -4.77
C GLU A 151 22.80 -18.20 -6.25
N ILE A 152 24.07 -18.19 -6.60
CA ILE A 152 24.57 -18.12 -7.96
C ILE A 152 24.96 -19.55 -8.33
N TYR A 153 24.20 -20.11 -9.26
CA TYR A 153 24.66 -21.30 -9.98
C TYR A 153 25.82 -20.82 -10.85
N ASP A 154 27.04 -21.30 -10.57
CA ASP A 154 28.22 -20.94 -11.37
C ASP A 154 27.88 -21.11 -12.85
N GLU A 155 27.90 -20.00 -13.60
CA GLU A 155 27.68 -19.98 -15.06
C GLU A 155 28.91 -20.51 -15.81
N ASP A 156 29.52 -21.59 -15.32
CA ASP A 156 30.47 -22.32 -16.14
C ASP A 156 29.65 -23.09 -17.20
N PRO A 157 29.88 -22.85 -18.52
CA PRO A 157 29.09 -23.43 -19.61
C PRO A 157 28.94 -24.95 -19.54
N ILE A 158 29.87 -25.64 -18.86
CA ILE A 158 29.84 -27.09 -18.65
C ILE A 158 28.68 -27.53 -17.74
N PHE A 159 28.23 -26.67 -16.82
CA PHE A 159 27.26 -27.03 -15.76
C PHE A 159 25.84 -26.51 -16.02
N LYS A 160 25.58 -25.97 -17.22
CA LYS A 160 24.26 -25.48 -17.65
C LYS A 160 23.22 -26.58 -17.88
N SER A 161 23.62 -27.84 -18.04
CA SER A 161 22.68 -28.95 -18.17
C SER A 161 22.43 -29.63 -16.83
N GLN A 162 21.16 -29.85 -16.53
CA GLN A 162 20.69 -30.61 -15.39
C GLN A 162 21.26 -32.04 -15.43
N ASP A 163 22.40 -32.26 -14.80
CA ASP A 163 22.71 -33.42 -13.96
C ASP A 163 24.16 -33.31 -13.50
N LYS A 164 24.38 -32.65 -12.35
CA LYS A 164 25.70 -32.63 -11.69
C LYS A 164 26.21 -34.07 -11.45
N THR A 165 25.29 -35.03 -11.31
CA THR A 165 25.56 -36.46 -11.23
C THR A 165 26.16 -37.01 -12.53
N LEU A 166 25.62 -36.67 -13.71
CA LEU A 166 26.18 -37.12 -14.99
C LEU A 166 27.58 -36.55 -15.23
N ILE A 167 27.78 -35.27 -14.92
CA ILE A 167 29.08 -34.60 -15.10
C ILE A 167 30.12 -35.21 -14.15
N ALA A 168 29.77 -35.41 -12.87
CA ALA A 168 30.65 -36.06 -11.90
C ALA A 168 30.96 -37.52 -12.26
N VAL A 169 29.98 -38.27 -12.77
CA VAL A 169 30.16 -39.64 -13.29
C VAL A 169 31.06 -39.64 -14.53
N HIS A 170 30.89 -38.68 -15.45
CA HIS A 170 31.71 -38.57 -16.65
C HIS A 170 33.17 -38.22 -16.31
N TYR A 171 33.38 -37.29 -15.36
CA TYR A 171 34.71 -36.92 -14.89
C TYR A 171 35.40 -38.03 -14.09
N ALA A 172 34.66 -38.74 -13.22
CA ALA A 172 35.18 -39.91 -12.51
C ALA A 172 35.53 -41.05 -13.47
N ARG A 173 34.78 -41.21 -14.57
CA ARG A 173 35.09 -42.14 -15.66
C ARG A 173 36.36 -41.75 -16.43
N ILE A 174 36.51 -40.48 -16.80
CA ILE A 174 37.67 -39.98 -17.55
C ILE A 174 38.94 -40.00 -16.70
N ALA A 175 38.83 -39.74 -15.39
CA ALA A 175 39.97 -39.70 -14.48
C ALA A 175 40.36 -41.08 -13.92
N GLU A 176 39.61 -42.14 -14.23
CA GLU A 176 39.74 -43.52 -13.70
C GLU A 176 39.94 -43.59 -12.18
N ARG A 177 39.45 -42.60 -11.43
CA ARG A 177 39.66 -42.47 -9.99
C ARG A 177 38.46 -41.80 -9.33
N ALA A 178 38.27 -42.09 -8.05
CA ALA A 178 37.33 -41.34 -7.22
C ALA A 178 37.73 -39.86 -7.15
N LEU A 179 36.77 -38.96 -7.31
CA LEU A 179 36.99 -37.51 -7.18
C LEU A 179 37.55 -37.20 -5.79
N SER A 180 38.66 -36.45 -5.74
CA SER A 180 39.19 -35.98 -4.46
C SER A 180 38.23 -34.98 -3.81
N GLU A 181 38.29 -34.78 -2.50
CA GLU A 181 37.48 -33.75 -1.81
C GLU A 181 37.70 -32.35 -2.41
N ARG A 182 38.90 -32.07 -2.92
CA ARG A 182 39.23 -30.83 -3.64
C ARG A 182 38.52 -30.73 -4.99
N ASP A 183 38.39 -31.83 -5.71
CA ASP A 183 37.69 -31.89 -6.99
C ASP A 183 36.18 -31.75 -6.76
N LYS A 184 35.63 -32.39 -5.72
CA LYS A 184 34.24 -32.21 -5.30
C LYS A 184 33.95 -30.76 -4.91
N GLN A 185 34.82 -30.12 -4.13
CA GLN A 185 34.64 -28.72 -3.74
C GLN A 185 34.63 -27.77 -4.95
N LYS A 186 35.39 -28.06 -6.00
CA LYS A 186 35.37 -27.27 -7.25
C LYS A 186 34.17 -27.58 -8.13
N MET A 187 33.71 -28.83 -8.18
CA MET A 187 32.60 -29.25 -9.04
C MET A 187 31.22 -28.98 -8.43
N PHE A 188 31.14 -28.83 -7.10
CA PHE A 188 29.90 -28.65 -6.35
C PHE A 188 29.90 -27.38 -5.49
N SER A 189 30.77 -26.41 -5.78
CA SER A 189 30.74 -25.11 -5.10
C SER A 189 29.41 -24.42 -5.37
N TYR A 190 28.76 -23.98 -4.30
CA TYR A 190 27.63 -23.05 -4.38
C TYR A 190 28.17 -21.66 -4.09
N THR A 191 28.06 -20.78 -5.08
CA THR A 191 28.47 -19.40 -4.92
C THR A 191 27.28 -18.63 -4.36
N TYR A 192 27.43 -18.00 -3.20
CA TYR A 192 26.38 -17.15 -2.67
C TYR A 192 26.79 -15.67 -2.72
N LYS A 193 25.91 -14.82 -3.23
CA LYS A 193 26.05 -13.37 -3.05
C LYS A 193 25.73 -13.03 -1.60
N VAL A 194 26.51 -12.19 -0.92
CA VAL A 194 26.15 -11.68 0.42
C VAL A 194 26.12 -10.15 0.48
N GLY A 195 25.08 -9.59 1.10
CA GLY A 195 24.94 -8.19 1.49
C GLY A 195 25.35 -8.00 2.95
N ILE A 196 26.43 -7.26 3.20
CA ILE A 196 26.89 -6.97 4.56
C ILE A 196 25.90 -6.03 5.27
N LEU A 197 25.33 -6.46 6.40
CA LEU A 197 24.43 -5.72 7.28
C LEU A 197 25.17 -4.86 8.34
N GLY A 198 26.37 -5.28 8.75
CA GLY A 198 27.12 -4.62 9.81
C GLY A 198 28.36 -5.38 10.24
N THR A 199 28.99 -4.96 11.34
CA THR A 199 30.08 -5.67 12.03
C THR A 199 29.76 -5.68 13.52
N PHE A 200 30.34 -6.63 14.26
CA PHE A 200 30.20 -6.67 15.71
C PHE A 200 31.54 -6.91 16.41
N THR A 201 31.67 -6.41 17.62
CA THR A 201 32.82 -6.65 18.49
C THR A 201 32.39 -7.47 19.70
N ASP A 202 33.06 -8.59 19.95
CA ASP A 202 32.85 -9.39 21.17
C ASP A 202 33.96 -9.08 22.17
N SER A 203 33.58 -8.50 23.31
CA SER A 203 34.47 -8.20 24.44
C SER A 203 34.56 -9.34 25.46
N GLY A 204 33.95 -10.50 25.18
CA GLY A 204 33.80 -11.62 26.10
C GLY A 204 32.65 -11.45 27.11
N SER A 205 32.40 -10.22 27.59
CA SER A 205 31.26 -9.89 28.45
C SER A 205 30.08 -9.33 27.67
N SER A 206 30.32 -8.68 26.53
CA SER A 206 29.26 -8.08 25.71
C SER A 206 29.59 -8.10 24.21
N ILE A 207 28.54 -8.23 23.37
CA ILE A 207 28.64 -8.08 21.93
C ILE A 207 28.03 -6.72 21.53
N LEU A 208 28.79 -5.89 20.83
CA LEU A 208 28.34 -4.61 20.29
C LEU A 208 28.18 -4.71 18.78
N PHE A 209 26.97 -4.44 18.27
CA PHE A 209 26.69 -4.44 16.83
C PHE A 209 26.65 -3.02 16.26
N THR A 210 27.29 -2.81 15.11
CA THR A 210 27.23 -1.57 14.34
C THR A 210 26.87 -1.85 12.88
N THR A 211 25.95 -1.05 12.34
CA THR A 211 25.54 -1.14 10.93
C THR A 211 26.53 -0.48 9.97
N ALA A 212 27.46 0.33 10.49
CA ALA A 212 28.44 1.05 9.70
C ALA A 212 29.66 0.17 9.39
N VAL A 213 29.74 -0.33 8.17
CA VAL A 213 30.85 -1.16 7.69
C VAL A 213 31.83 -0.31 6.89
N ARG A 214 33.04 -0.11 7.43
CA ARG A 214 34.11 0.71 6.81
C ARG A 214 35.16 -0.11 6.07
N LYS A 215 35.32 -1.39 6.42
CA LYS A 215 36.22 -2.35 5.77
C LYS A 215 35.38 -3.52 5.25
N LEU A 216 35.74 -4.05 4.09
CA LEU A 216 35.10 -5.24 3.53
C LEU A 216 35.89 -6.50 3.94
N PRO A 217 35.21 -7.66 4.07
CA PRO A 217 35.90 -8.91 4.32
C PRO A 217 36.85 -9.27 3.16
N THR A 218 37.97 -9.91 3.50
CA THR A 218 39.00 -10.37 2.54
C THR A 218 38.77 -11.85 2.17
N VAL A 219 39.59 -12.40 1.27
CA VAL A 219 39.40 -13.71 0.58
C VAL A 219 39.55 -14.94 1.50
N SER A 220 39.55 -14.79 2.83
CA SER A 220 39.77 -15.88 3.80
C SER A 220 38.74 -15.95 4.94
N TYR A 221 37.67 -15.17 4.85
CA TYR A 221 36.61 -15.18 5.84
C TYR A 221 35.75 -16.46 5.74
N ILE A 222 35.56 -17.15 6.87
CA ILE A 222 34.74 -18.36 7.02
C ILE A 222 33.31 -17.95 7.37
N ALA A 223 32.33 -18.41 6.60
CA ALA A 223 30.93 -18.17 6.90
C ALA A 223 30.36 -19.18 7.91
N ARG A 224 29.56 -18.71 8.88
CA ARG A 224 28.82 -19.58 9.81
C ARG A 224 27.50 -18.95 10.27
N HIS A 225 26.57 -19.77 10.76
CA HIS A 225 25.36 -19.27 11.42
C HIS A 225 25.69 -18.59 12.77
N LEU A 226 24.81 -17.67 13.19
CA LEU A 226 24.92 -17.06 14.52
C LEU A 226 24.76 -18.13 15.61
N ASN A 227 25.51 -17.98 16.69
CA ASN A 227 25.26 -18.72 17.93
C ASN A 227 24.16 -18.05 18.77
N LYS A 228 23.74 -18.71 19.85
CA LYS A 228 22.68 -18.20 20.73
C LYS A 228 23.05 -16.85 21.36
N ARG A 229 24.27 -16.71 21.90
CA ARG A 229 24.75 -15.48 22.54
C ARG A 229 24.75 -14.28 21.59
N GLU A 230 25.08 -14.50 20.32
CA GLU A 230 25.04 -13.49 19.26
C GLU A 230 23.60 -13.09 18.92
N ILE A 231 22.69 -14.07 18.75
CA ILE A 231 21.26 -13.80 18.52
C ILE A 231 20.67 -13.00 19.68
N ASP A 232 20.98 -13.40 20.91
CA ASP A 232 20.51 -12.70 22.10
C ASP A 232 21.02 -11.25 22.13
N SER A 233 22.29 -11.04 21.80
CA SER A 233 22.90 -9.71 21.83
C SER A 233 22.44 -8.79 20.69
N ILE A 234 22.23 -9.34 19.48
CA ILE A 234 21.92 -8.57 18.28
C ILE A 234 20.41 -8.36 18.12
N LEU A 235 19.63 -9.43 18.30
CA LEU A 235 18.19 -9.42 18.05
C LEU A 235 17.40 -9.15 19.34
N ASN A 236 17.71 -9.86 20.43
CA ASN A 236 16.86 -9.84 21.62
C ASN A 236 17.19 -8.69 22.60
N LYS A 237 18.45 -8.26 22.73
CA LYS A 237 18.88 -7.24 23.70
C LYS A 237 18.10 -5.93 23.59
N THR A 238 17.88 -5.44 22.37
CA THR A 238 17.08 -4.21 22.16
C THR A 238 15.56 -4.43 22.23
N ASN A 239 15.14 -5.68 22.39
CA ASN A 239 13.77 -6.15 22.51
C ASN A 239 13.54 -6.88 23.84
N GLU A 240 14.38 -6.65 24.84
CA GLU A 240 14.23 -7.24 26.16
C GLU A 240 12.85 -6.91 26.74
N ASN A 241 12.24 -7.90 27.40
CA ASN A 241 10.83 -7.89 27.84
C ASN A 241 9.81 -7.72 26.69
N GLY A 242 10.22 -7.98 25.44
CA GLY A 242 9.35 -7.99 24.28
C GLY A 242 8.54 -9.28 24.15
N ALA A 243 7.60 -9.27 23.21
CA ALA A 243 6.81 -10.43 22.83
C ALA A 243 7.67 -11.51 22.15
N GLU A 244 7.45 -12.77 22.48
CA GLU A 244 8.07 -13.90 21.81
C GLU A 244 7.35 -14.15 20.47
N ILE A 245 7.98 -13.77 19.36
CA ILE A 245 7.35 -13.83 18.03
C ILE A 245 7.61 -15.14 17.28
N GLY A 246 8.45 -16.01 17.84
CA GLY A 246 8.79 -17.32 17.28
C GLY A 246 10.30 -17.57 17.25
N TYR A 247 10.72 -18.50 16.40
CA TYR A 247 12.14 -18.89 16.26
C TYR A 247 12.76 -18.27 15.02
N LEU A 248 14.09 -18.16 15.02
CA LEU A 248 14.84 -17.80 13.80
C LEU A 248 14.61 -18.88 12.74
N CYS A 249 14.13 -18.47 11.57
CA CYS A 249 13.96 -19.33 10.40
C CYS A 249 14.87 -18.84 9.27
N VAL A 250 15.58 -19.76 8.61
CA VAL A 250 16.35 -19.49 7.39
C VAL A 250 15.96 -20.53 6.34
N GLY A 251 15.29 -20.09 5.28
CA GLY A 251 14.64 -21.00 4.34
C GLY A 251 13.50 -21.76 5.04
N GLU A 252 13.56 -23.09 5.00
CA GLU A 252 12.62 -23.98 5.70
C GLU A 252 13.16 -24.44 7.08
N THR A 253 14.43 -24.12 7.39
CA THR A 253 15.09 -24.58 8.61
C THR A 253 14.76 -23.67 9.79
N VAL A 254 14.14 -24.25 10.82
CA VAL A 254 13.80 -23.57 12.07
C VAL A 254 14.87 -23.84 13.14
N PHE A 255 15.50 -22.79 13.64
CA PHE A 255 16.62 -22.89 14.58
C PHE A 255 16.17 -22.82 16.05
N GLN A 256 15.52 -23.86 16.56
CA GLN A 256 15.00 -23.90 17.95
C GLN A 256 16.10 -23.74 19.01
N GLY A 257 17.28 -24.34 18.80
CA GLY A 257 18.42 -24.26 19.73
C GLY A 257 19.02 -22.86 19.90
N LYS A 258 18.54 -21.87 19.14
CA LYS A 258 18.97 -20.47 19.24
C LYS A 258 18.08 -19.61 20.16
N GLY A 259 16.99 -20.18 20.68
CA GLY A 259 16.03 -19.46 21.51
C GLY A 259 14.98 -18.70 20.71
N LEU A 260 14.02 -18.13 21.43
CA LEU A 260 12.93 -17.34 20.87
C LEU A 260 13.43 -15.94 20.50
N ILE A 261 12.84 -15.40 19.44
CA ILE A 261 13.06 -14.04 18.99
C ILE A 261 12.07 -13.13 19.70
N LEU A 262 12.61 -12.12 20.38
CA LEU A 262 11.84 -11.13 21.09
C LEU A 262 11.58 -9.91 20.21
N PHE A 263 10.38 -9.34 20.35
CA PHE A 263 9.99 -8.13 19.67
C PHE A 263 9.26 -7.17 20.60
N LYS A 264 9.81 -5.98 20.81
CA LYS A 264 9.19 -4.95 21.64
C LYS A 264 8.01 -4.33 20.91
N ILE A 265 6.79 -4.68 21.34
CA ILE A 265 5.52 -4.25 20.74
C ILE A 265 5.39 -2.72 20.68
N ASP A 266 5.90 -2.00 21.67
CA ASP A 266 5.89 -0.52 21.71
C ASP A 266 6.57 0.14 20.50
N LYS A 267 7.49 -0.58 19.84
CA LYS A 267 8.12 -0.10 18.60
C LYS A 267 7.11 0.09 17.47
N LEU A 268 5.96 -0.59 17.53
CA LEU A 268 4.86 -0.46 16.57
C LEU A 268 3.94 0.71 16.90
N ARG A 269 3.71 1.01 18.18
CA ARG A 269 2.75 2.03 18.63
C ARG A 269 2.98 3.38 17.94
N ASN A 270 4.23 3.84 17.89
CA ASN A 270 4.58 5.17 17.39
C ASN A 270 5.07 5.18 15.93
N LYS A 271 4.95 4.05 15.23
CA LYS A 271 5.44 3.89 13.86
C LYS A 271 4.32 3.38 12.97
N ARG A 272 4.22 3.95 11.77
CA ARG A 272 3.37 3.40 10.71
C ARG A 272 4.00 2.09 10.28
N THR A 273 3.35 1.00 10.63
CA THR A 273 3.80 -0.36 10.32
C THR A 273 2.99 -0.90 9.16
N MET A 274 3.67 -1.66 8.30
CA MET A 274 3.06 -2.38 7.20
C MET A 274 3.49 -3.84 7.26
N VAL A 275 2.55 -4.77 7.21
CA VAL A 275 2.81 -6.21 7.18
C VAL A 275 2.55 -6.73 5.77
N PHE A 276 3.60 -7.21 5.10
CA PHE A 276 3.53 -7.73 3.73
C PHE A 276 3.88 -9.22 3.71
N ALA A 277 3.07 -10.00 3.01
CA ALA A 277 3.37 -11.36 2.59
C ALA A 277 2.36 -11.79 1.50
N GLN A 278 2.67 -12.86 0.78
CA GLN A 278 1.70 -13.52 -0.09
C GLN A 278 0.54 -14.12 0.73
N SER A 279 -0.57 -14.45 0.08
CA SER A 279 -1.70 -15.11 0.73
C SER A 279 -1.26 -16.44 1.36
N ALA A 280 -1.78 -16.76 2.54
CA ALA A 280 -1.46 -17.96 3.32
C ALA A 280 -0.04 -18.07 3.93
N PHE A 281 0.79 -17.01 3.87
CA PHE A 281 2.12 -16.99 4.52
C PHE A 281 2.08 -16.59 6.01
N GLY A 282 0.93 -16.68 6.66
CA GLY A 282 0.80 -16.44 8.12
C GLY A 282 0.70 -14.97 8.56
N LYS A 283 0.29 -14.04 7.67
CA LYS A 283 0.07 -12.62 8.00
C LYS A 283 -0.88 -12.43 9.18
N THR A 284 -2.10 -12.96 9.06
CA THR A 284 -3.13 -12.87 10.10
C THR A 284 -2.63 -13.50 11.40
N ASN A 285 -1.89 -14.61 11.33
CA ASN A 285 -1.32 -15.25 12.52
C ASN A 285 -0.30 -14.36 13.24
N LEU A 286 0.62 -13.73 12.49
CA LEU A 286 1.55 -12.75 13.07
C LEU A 286 0.80 -11.59 13.72
N VAL A 287 -0.21 -11.03 13.06
CA VAL A 287 -0.98 -9.91 13.62
C VAL A 287 -1.76 -10.34 14.85
N LYS A 288 -2.38 -11.54 14.86
CA LYS A 288 -3.05 -12.09 16.05
C LYS A 288 -2.10 -12.22 17.24
N LEU A 289 -0.88 -12.70 17.01
CA LEU A 289 0.14 -12.78 18.06
C LEU A 289 0.52 -11.39 18.60
N LEU A 290 0.74 -10.42 17.71
CA LEU A 290 1.01 -9.04 18.11
C LEU A 290 -0.16 -8.45 18.91
N LEU A 291 -1.39 -8.61 18.43
CA LEU A 291 -2.61 -8.14 19.07
C LEU A 291 -2.81 -8.77 20.45
N TYR A 292 -2.57 -10.07 20.60
CA TYR A 292 -2.62 -10.77 21.88
C TYR A 292 -1.74 -10.06 22.93
N HIS A 293 -0.49 -9.75 22.59
CA HIS A 293 0.38 -9.00 23.49
C HIS A 293 -0.09 -7.56 23.69
N MET A 294 -0.62 -6.90 22.65
CA MET A 294 -1.15 -5.54 22.73
C MET A 294 -2.39 -5.43 23.62
N THR A 295 -3.18 -6.50 23.80
CA THR A 295 -4.38 -6.49 24.67
C THR A 295 -4.09 -6.24 26.14
N ARG A 296 -2.83 -6.45 26.56
CA ARG A 296 -2.37 -6.24 27.95
C ARG A 296 -2.05 -4.78 28.26
N ASP A 297 -1.82 -3.96 27.23
CA ASP A 297 -1.53 -2.54 27.40
C ASP A 297 -2.82 -1.73 27.20
N THR A 298 -3.34 -1.11 28.25
CA THR A 298 -4.55 -0.28 28.19
C THR A 298 -4.25 1.23 28.09
N SER A 299 -3.01 1.62 27.80
CA SER A 299 -2.66 3.04 27.62
C SER A 299 -3.13 3.66 26.30
N TYR A 300 -3.62 2.84 25.37
CA TYR A 300 -4.16 3.27 24.06
C TYR A 300 -5.12 2.21 23.48
N GLY A 301 -6.12 2.63 22.72
CA GLY A 301 -7.10 1.75 22.08
C GLY A 301 -6.57 1.08 20.81
N LYS A 302 -7.14 -0.07 20.45
CA LYS A 302 -6.83 -0.76 19.18
C LYS A 302 -8.14 -0.94 18.43
N LEU A 303 -8.22 -0.45 17.20
CA LEU A 303 -9.40 -0.62 16.34
C LEU A 303 -9.03 -1.54 15.18
N ILE A 304 -9.72 -2.66 15.04
CA ILE A 304 -9.48 -3.66 14.00
C ILE A 304 -10.71 -3.75 13.11
N PHE A 305 -10.52 -3.52 11.81
CA PHE A 305 -11.49 -3.85 10.79
C PHE A 305 -11.19 -5.25 10.26
N ASP A 306 -11.97 -6.23 10.72
CA ASP A 306 -11.77 -7.65 10.40
C ASP A 306 -12.61 -8.00 9.17
N LEU A 307 -12.00 -7.95 7.98
CA LEU A 307 -12.69 -8.18 6.71
C LEU A 307 -12.90 -9.68 6.45
N ASN A 308 -12.00 -10.52 6.93
CA ASN A 308 -12.06 -11.97 6.72
C ASN A 308 -12.69 -12.73 7.90
N GLY A 309 -12.87 -12.07 9.05
CA GLY A 309 -13.47 -12.65 10.24
C GLY A 309 -12.53 -13.60 10.99
N GLU A 310 -11.22 -13.39 10.88
CA GLU A 310 -10.18 -14.33 11.33
C GLU A 310 -9.57 -13.98 12.69
N TYR A 311 -9.88 -12.80 13.25
CA TYR A 311 -9.18 -12.30 14.44
C TYR A 311 -9.79 -12.75 15.76
N PHE A 312 -11.10 -12.95 15.84
CA PHE A 312 -11.77 -13.24 17.13
C PHE A 312 -12.31 -14.67 17.26
N LEU A 313 -12.97 -15.22 16.23
CA LEU A 313 -13.44 -16.61 16.27
C LEU A 313 -12.37 -17.58 15.79
N ARG A 314 -12.50 -18.82 16.25
CA ARG A 314 -11.79 -19.97 15.70
C ARG A 314 -12.12 -20.13 14.21
N GLY A 315 -11.07 -20.15 13.37
CA GLY A 315 -11.16 -20.55 11.97
C GLY A 315 -10.99 -22.07 11.80
N THR A 316 -10.93 -22.54 10.55
CA THR A 316 -10.75 -23.97 10.25
C THR A 316 -9.37 -24.51 10.66
N ALA A 317 -8.33 -23.67 10.55
CA ALA A 317 -6.93 -24.06 10.80
C ALA A 317 -6.21 -23.18 11.83
N THR A 318 -6.82 -22.09 12.30
CA THR A 318 -6.17 -21.16 13.24
C THR A 318 -7.11 -20.71 14.35
N TYR A 319 -6.55 -20.43 15.51
CA TYR A 319 -7.28 -19.89 16.67
C TYR A 319 -7.55 -18.39 16.49
N GLY A 320 -8.65 -17.92 17.07
CA GLY A 320 -8.95 -16.50 17.24
C GLY A 320 -8.59 -16.04 18.65
N LEU A 321 -8.60 -14.72 18.88
CA LEU A 321 -8.37 -14.16 20.22
C LEU A 321 -9.41 -14.65 21.24
N GLY A 322 -10.65 -14.90 20.82
CA GLY A 322 -11.71 -15.40 21.70
C GLY A 322 -11.48 -16.83 22.22
N ASP A 323 -10.58 -17.61 21.60
CA ASP A 323 -10.21 -18.93 22.11
C ASP A 323 -9.36 -18.87 23.39
N ILE A 324 -8.74 -17.72 23.66
CA ILE A 324 -7.78 -17.53 24.76
C ILE A 324 -8.52 -17.19 26.05
N ASN A 325 -8.36 -18.02 27.09
CA ASN A 325 -9.05 -17.86 28.38
C ASN A 325 -8.27 -16.99 29.38
N GLU A 326 -7.90 -15.77 29.00
CA GLU A 326 -7.13 -14.85 29.87
C GLU A 326 -7.94 -13.60 30.21
N ASN A 327 -7.79 -13.07 31.43
CA ASN A 327 -8.47 -11.84 31.85
C ASN A 327 -8.15 -10.64 30.93
N SER A 328 -6.91 -10.55 30.43
CA SER A 328 -6.53 -9.50 29.48
C SER A 328 -7.33 -9.56 28.17
N ILE A 329 -7.86 -10.72 27.79
CA ILE A 329 -8.74 -10.85 26.62
C ILE A 329 -10.19 -10.58 27.04
N LYS A 330 -10.66 -11.21 28.12
CA LYS A 330 -12.04 -11.07 28.61
C LYS A 330 -12.44 -9.62 28.86
N ASP A 331 -11.55 -8.85 29.48
CA ASP A 331 -11.85 -7.51 29.96
C ASP A 331 -11.59 -6.44 28.87
N ASN A 332 -10.66 -6.71 27.95
CA ASN A 332 -10.15 -5.71 27.01
C ASN A 332 -10.52 -5.98 25.55
N VAL A 333 -11.00 -7.17 25.16
CA VAL A 333 -11.44 -7.43 23.78
C VAL A 333 -12.94 -7.19 23.66
N VAL A 334 -13.30 -6.26 22.78
CA VAL A 334 -14.68 -5.84 22.50
C VAL A 334 -14.99 -6.19 21.06
N VAL A 335 -16.08 -6.93 20.83
CA VAL A 335 -16.42 -7.46 19.49
C VAL A 335 -17.80 -6.99 19.07
N TYR A 336 -17.86 -6.45 17.85
CA TYR A 336 -19.08 -6.27 17.07
C TYR A 336 -19.08 -7.27 15.92
N THR A 337 -20.13 -8.07 15.79
CA THR A 337 -20.26 -9.05 14.71
C THR A 337 -21.71 -9.34 14.39
N ASP A 338 -22.01 -9.54 13.10
CA ASP A 338 -23.30 -10.03 12.63
C ASP A 338 -23.39 -11.57 12.64
N LYS A 339 -22.28 -12.26 12.93
CA LYS A 339 -22.25 -13.72 13.02
C LYS A 339 -23.03 -14.21 14.21
N LYS A 340 -23.66 -15.38 14.04
CA LYS A 340 -24.18 -16.15 15.18
C LYS A 340 -23.00 -16.72 15.96
N LEU A 341 -22.82 -16.25 17.19
CA LEU A 341 -21.76 -16.77 18.06
C LEU A 341 -22.05 -18.23 18.44
N PRO A 342 -21.05 -19.14 18.35
CA PRO A 342 -21.16 -20.47 18.91
C PRO A 342 -21.40 -20.42 20.43
N GLU A 343 -22.13 -21.41 20.97
CA GLU A 343 -22.54 -21.43 22.39
C GLU A 343 -21.37 -21.36 23.37
N ILE A 344 -20.23 -21.97 23.04
CA ILE A 344 -19.01 -21.93 23.88
C ILE A 344 -18.55 -20.50 24.21
N TYR A 345 -18.74 -19.55 23.30
CA TYR A 345 -18.34 -18.16 23.53
C TYR A 345 -19.39 -17.35 24.30
N LYS A 346 -20.66 -17.81 24.31
CA LYS A 346 -21.74 -17.15 25.05
C LYS A 346 -21.72 -17.51 26.53
N THR A 347 -21.40 -18.76 26.86
CA THR A 347 -21.45 -19.26 28.24
C THR A 347 -20.21 -18.86 29.06
N GLU A 348 -19.05 -18.72 28.41
CA GLU A 348 -17.78 -18.60 29.11
C GLU A 348 -17.24 -17.16 29.23
N ASN A 349 -18.03 -16.16 28.82
CA ASN A 349 -17.69 -14.73 28.83
C ASN A 349 -16.23 -14.46 28.37
N ARG A 350 -15.88 -15.00 27.20
CA ARG A 350 -14.50 -15.03 26.67
C ARG A 350 -14.01 -13.67 26.19
N PHE A 351 -14.93 -12.78 25.85
CA PHE A 351 -14.71 -11.41 25.38
C PHE A 351 -16.01 -10.62 25.54
N ILE A 352 -15.95 -9.29 25.41
CA ILE A 352 -17.12 -8.43 25.50
C ILE A 352 -17.83 -8.39 24.14
N PHE A 353 -18.92 -9.14 24.00
CA PHE A 353 -19.80 -9.01 22.85
C PHE A 353 -20.76 -7.83 23.05
N VAL A 354 -20.74 -6.87 22.13
CA VAL A 354 -21.62 -5.68 22.22
C VAL A 354 -22.86 -5.82 21.37
N GLY A 355 -22.71 -6.28 20.13
CA GLY A 355 -23.84 -6.43 19.21
C GLY A 355 -23.45 -6.51 17.75
N LYS A 356 -24.43 -6.25 16.89
CA LYS A 356 -24.32 -6.25 15.43
C LYS A 356 -23.55 -5.04 14.90
N VAL A 357 -23.08 -5.14 13.66
CA VAL A 357 -22.38 -4.05 12.97
C VAL A 357 -23.39 -3.21 12.20
N SER A 358 -23.92 -2.18 12.85
CA SER A 358 -24.82 -1.18 12.27
C SER A 358 -24.47 0.22 12.76
N LEU A 359 -24.60 1.22 11.90
CA LEU A 359 -24.38 2.63 12.17
C LEU A 359 -25.71 3.38 12.31
N ASN A 360 -25.74 4.41 13.13
CA ASN A 360 -26.79 5.42 13.01
C ASN A 360 -26.42 6.40 11.90
N MET A 361 -26.82 6.08 10.67
CA MET A 361 -26.50 6.92 9.50
C MET A 361 -27.16 8.30 9.54
N HIS A 362 -28.30 8.48 10.21
CA HIS A 362 -28.93 9.81 10.34
C HIS A 362 -28.04 10.77 11.15
N LYS A 363 -27.30 10.23 12.12
CA LYS A 363 -26.42 11.01 13.00
C LYS A 363 -25.01 11.21 12.45
N HIS A 364 -24.48 10.23 11.72
CA HIS A 364 -23.04 10.16 11.45
C HIS A 364 -22.61 10.37 10.00
N LEU A 365 -23.55 10.33 9.06
CA LEU A 365 -23.26 10.52 7.64
C LEU A 365 -22.89 11.99 7.38
N ALA A 366 -21.80 12.23 6.64
CA ALA A 366 -21.41 13.56 6.20
C ALA A 366 -21.66 13.76 4.70
N VAL A 367 -21.66 15.01 4.23
CA VAL A 367 -21.74 15.34 2.79
C VAL A 367 -20.71 14.56 1.99
N GLY A 368 -19.48 14.51 2.50
CA GLY A 368 -18.39 13.79 1.85
C GLY A 368 -18.68 12.31 1.66
N ASP A 369 -19.33 11.65 2.63
CA ASP A 369 -19.69 10.23 2.51
C ASP A 369 -20.82 10.02 1.50
N ILE A 370 -21.85 10.89 1.53
CA ILE A 370 -22.97 10.85 0.57
C ILE A 370 -22.42 10.95 -0.85
N LEU A 371 -21.52 11.90 -1.10
CA LEU A 371 -20.93 12.12 -2.41
C LEU A 371 -19.92 11.04 -2.81
N ASN A 372 -19.23 10.42 -1.85
CA ASN A 372 -18.24 9.39 -2.12
C ASN A 372 -18.88 8.03 -2.41
N PHE A 373 -19.91 7.66 -1.66
CA PHE A 373 -20.57 6.37 -1.79
C PHE A 373 -21.84 6.40 -2.65
N GLY A 374 -22.45 7.57 -2.85
CA GLY A 374 -23.59 7.71 -3.73
C GLY A 374 -23.18 8.09 -5.16
N ALA A 375 -23.74 7.38 -6.14
CA ALA A 375 -23.51 7.64 -7.55
C ALA A 375 -24.60 8.53 -8.18
N GLY A 376 -24.24 9.24 -9.26
CA GLY A 376 -25.20 9.90 -10.12
C GLY A 376 -25.79 11.21 -9.57
N PHE A 377 -25.07 11.93 -8.71
CA PHE A 377 -25.42 13.29 -8.32
C PHE A 377 -25.14 14.28 -9.45
N SER A 378 -26.14 15.10 -9.81
CA SER A 378 -25.94 16.22 -10.73
C SER A 378 -25.17 17.36 -10.05
N GLU A 379 -24.64 18.31 -10.82
CA GLU A 379 -23.93 19.47 -10.25
C GLU A 379 -24.82 20.30 -9.31
N VAL A 380 -26.12 20.41 -9.60
CA VAL A 380 -27.07 21.09 -8.71
C VAL A 380 -27.22 20.34 -7.38
N MET A 381 -27.31 19.01 -7.42
CA MET A 381 -27.38 18.19 -6.20
C MET A 381 -26.11 18.30 -5.37
N LYS A 382 -24.94 18.27 -6.02
CA LYS A 382 -23.65 18.44 -5.33
C LYS A 382 -23.55 19.80 -4.68
N SER A 383 -23.89 20.87 -5.40
CA SER A 383 -23.87 22.23 -4.86
C SER A 383 -24.80 22.39 -3.67
N PHE A 384 -26.00 21.78 -3.71
CA PHE A 384 -26.91 21.79 -2.56
C PHE A 384 -26.37 21.01 -1.37
N LEU A 385 -25.85 19.79 -1.59
CA LEU A 385 -25.28 19.01 -0.51
C LEU A 385 -24.06 19.70 0.12
N LEU A 386 -23.21 20.34 -0.69
CA LEU A 386 -22.05 21.12 -0.21
C LEU A 386 -22.43 22.46 0.46
N TYR A 387 -23.66 22.92 0.28
CA TYR A 387 -24.21 24.06 1.01
C TYR A 387 -24.53 23.70 2.47
N LEU A 388 -24.79 22.42 2.76
CA LEU A 388 -25.06 21.94 4.12
C LEU A 388 -23.76 21.82 4.93
N ASP A 389 -23.79 22.28 6.17
CA ASP A 389 -22.78 21.98 7.19
C ASP A 389 -23.09 20.63 7.89
N GLU A 390 -22.28 20.20 8.86
CA GLU A 390 -22.49 18.89 9.50
C GLU A 390 -23.84 18.77 10.22
N GLU A 391 -24.25 19.79 10.97
CA GLU A 391 -25.57 19.82 11.63
C GLU A 391 -26.70 19.87 10.60
N GLY A 392 -26.52 20.65 9.53
CA GLY A 392 -27.43 20.76 8.41
C GLY A 392 -27.65 19.43 7.68
N VAL A 393 -26.62 18.61 7.52
CA VAL A 393 -26.75 17.27 6.91
C VAL A 393 -27.61 16.35 7.76
N SER A 394 -27.35 16.27 9.07
CA SER A 394 -28.11 15.39 9.96
C SER A 394 -29.59 15.79 9.99
N ASN A 395 -29.87 17.08 10.19
CA ASN A 395 -31.21 17.65 10.13
C ASN A 395 -31.88 17.44 8.77
N PHE A 396 -31.13 17.57 7.68
CA PHE A 396 -31.64 17.36 6.33
C PHE A 396 -32.04 15.90 6.10
N ILE A 397 -31.19 14.93 6.47
CA ILE A 397 -31.47 13.51 6.32
C ILE A 397 -32.72 13.12 7.12
N GLU A 398 -32.87 13.62 8.35
CA GLU A 398 -34.05 13.32 9.18
C GLU A 398 -35.36 13.86 8.58
N LYS A 399 -35.31 15.03 7.93
CA LYS A 399 -36.49 15.70 7.35
C LYS A 399 -36.66 15.45 5.85
N ILE A 400 -35.81 14.64 5.23
CA ILE A 400 -35.75 14.51 3.77
C ILE A 400 -37.08 14.03 3.17
N ASP A 401 -37.79 13.19 3.92
CA ASP A 401 -39.11 12.68 3.55
C ASP A 401 -40.18 13.77 3.61
N ASP A 402 -40.18 14.56 4.68
CA ASP A 402 -41.07 15.72 4.80
C ASP A 402 -40.81 16.75 3.70
N TYR A 403 -39.55 17.01 3.33
CA TYR A 403 -39.25 17.92 2.22
C TYR A 403 -39.71 17.39 0.85
N ALA A 404 -39.71 16.07 0.64
CA ALA A 404 -40.16 15.47 -0.60
C ALA A 404 -41.70 15.47 -0.73
N ASP A 405 -42.39 15.27 0.39
CA ASP A 405 -43.86 15.22 0.49
C ASP A 405 -44.47 16.63 0.59
N ASN A 406 -43.81 17.54 1.32
CA ASN A 406 -44.23 18.92 1.58
C ASN A 406 -43.16 19.94 1.13
N PRO A 407 -43.08 20.28 -0.17
CA PRO A 407 -42.06 21.18 -0.70
C PRO A 407 -42.04 22.57 -0.05
N SER A 408 -43.15 23.04 0.53
CA SER A 408 -43.20 24.33 1.24
C SER A 408 -42.24 24.39 2.43
N ASN A 409 -42.01 23.28 3.12
CA ASN A 409 -41.04 23.22 4.22
C ASN A 409 -39.60 23.34 3.70
N LEU A 410 -39.32 22.80 2.51
CA LEU A 410 -38.02 22.95 1.85
C LEU A 410 -37.72 24.43 1.53
N TYR A 411 -38.68 25.16 0.94
CA TYR A 411 -38.47 26.58 0.63
C TYR A 411 -38.39 27.45 1.88
N ARG A 412 -39.05 27.07 2.97
CA ARG A 412 -38.92 27.78 4.25
C ARG A 412 -37.54 27.59 4.86
N ASP A 413 -37.06 26.35 4.87
CA ASP A 413 -35.83 26.00 5.58
C ASP A 413 -34.57 26.27 4.73
N PHE A 414 -34.71 26.36 3.39
CA PHE A 414 -33.61 26.59 2.43
C PHE A 414 -33.93 27.68 1.39
N SER A 415 -34.59 28.76 1.81
CA SER A 415 -34.94 29.90 0.95
C SER A 415 -33.73 30.54 0.27
N ASP A 416 -32.59 30.56 0.94
CA ASP A 416 -31.37 31.19 0.44
C ASP A 416 -30.76 30.43 -0.76
N PHE A 417 -31.03 29.14 -0.86
CA PHE A 417 -30.54 28.30 -1.94
C PHE A 417 -31.57 28.14 -3.07
N PHE A 418 -32.83 27.84 -2.74
CA PHE A 418 -33.88 27.56 -3.72
C PHE A 418 -34.73 28.79 -4.09
N GLY A 419 -34.57 29.91 -3.37
CA GLY A 419 -35.38 31.10 -3.49
C GLY A 419 -36.75 30.97 -2.80
N GLU A 420 -37.58 32.00 -2.96
CA GLU A 420 -38.95 31.97 -2.44
C GLU A 420 -39.87 31.12 -3.32
N GLN A 421 -40.86 30.50 -2.66
CA GLN A 421 -41.87 29.70 -3.34
C GLN A 421 -42.72 30.58 -4.26
N LYS A 422 -42.66 30.31 -5.57
CA LYS A 422 -43.39 31.10 -6.58
C LYS A 422 -44.89 30.93 -6.40
N LYS A 423 -45.63 32.03 -6.56
CA LYS A 423 -47.11 32.01 -6.61
C LYS A 423 -47.59 32.27 -8.04
N ASP A 424 -48.71 31.66 -8.41
CA ASP A 424 -49.37 31.96 -9.67
C ASP A 424 -50.09 33.33 -9.61
N ALA A 425 -50.62 33.78 -10.75
CA ALA A 425 -51.33 35.05 -10.85
C ALA A 425 -52.62 35.12 -10.00
N LYS A 426 -53.07 33.99 -9.44
CA LYS A 426 -54.24 33.86 -8.56
C LYS A 426 -53.83 33.72 -7.08
N GLY A 427 -52.54 33.82 -6.76
CA GLY A 427 -51.99 33.71 -5.41
C GLY A 427 -51.80 32.27 -4.91
N ASN A 428 -52.08 31.25 -5.72
CA ASN A 428 -51.83 29.86 -5.35
C ASN A 428 -50.34 29.54 -5.46
N ILE A 429 -49.86 28.62 -4.62
CA ILE A 429 -48.50 28.11 -4.69
C ILE A 429 -48.29 27.44 -6.06
N LYS A 430 -47.31 27.94 -6.82
CA LYS A 430 -46.86 27.34 -8.07
C LYS A 430 -45.82 26.29 -7.76
N GLU A 431 -46.11 25.04 -8.11
CA GLU A 431 -45.18 23.94 -7.91
C GLU A 431 -43.90 24.17 -8.75
N ASP A 432 -42.77 24.42 -8.08
CA ASP A 432 -41.48 24.40 -8.74
C ASP A 432 -40.95 22.96 -8.73
N PHE A 433 -41.25 22.30 -9.85
CA PHE A 433 -40.85 20.94 -10.16
C PHE A 433 -39.33 20.73 -10.11
N SER A 434 -38.50 21.78 -10.21
CA SER A 434 -37.04 21.65 -10.27
C SER A 434 -36.42 21.34 -8.90
N ALA A 435 -36.76 22.12 -7.87
CA ALA A 435 -36.22 21.89 -6.52
C ALA A 435 -36.75 20.58 -5.94
N ARG A 436 -38.05 20.32 -6.10
CA ARG A 436 -38.67 19.06 -5.65
C ARG A 436 -38.02 17.84 -6.33
N LYS A 437 -37.83 17.87 -7.65
CA LYS A 437 -37.11 16.79 -8.36
C LYS A 437 -35.68 16.61 -7.87
N THR A 438 -35.00 17.70 -7.53
CA THR A 438 -33.63 17.65 -7.00
C THR A 438 -33.62 16.94 -5.64
N ILE A 439 -34.50 17.32 -4.72
CA ILE A 439 -34.60 16.69 -3.39
C ILE A 439 -35.05 15.24 -3.49
N MET A 440 -36.06 14.91 -4.29
CA MET A 440 -36.49 13.52 -4.50
C MET A 440 -35.37 12.65 -5.08
N ALA A 441 -34.52 13.21 -5.96
CA ALA A 441 -33.39 12.48 -6.50
C ALA A 441 -32.27 12.27 -5.45
N ILE A 442 -32.02 13.25 -4.59
CA ILE A 442 -31.10 13.12 -3.45
C ILE A 442 -31.65 12.09 -2.45
N GLN A 443 -32.93 12.19 -2.09
CA GLN A 443 -33.66 11.26 -1.23
C GLN A 443 -33.54 9.84 -1.72
N LYS A 444 -33.82 9.58 -3.01
CA LYS A 444 -33.69 8.25 -3.59
C LYS A 444 -32.27 7.68 -3.43
N ARG A 445 -31.23 8.52 -3.55
CA ARG A 445 -29.83 8.10 -3.41
C ARG A 445 -29.43 7.86 -1.96
N ILE A 446 -29.88 8.72 -1.05
CA ILE A 446 -29.62 8.56 0.38
C ILE A 446 -30.37 7.32 0.92
N ARG A 447 -31.62 7.09 0.54
CA ARG A 447 -32.35 5.86 0.87
C ARG A 447 -31.67 4.62 0.32
N HIS A 448 -31.15 4.65 -0.90
CA HIS A 448 -30.36 3.52 -1.41
C HIS A 448 -29.12 3.24 -0.53
N LEU A 449 -28.49 4.27 0.03
CA LEU A 449 -27.35 4.12 0.92
C LEU A 449 -27.73 3.65 2.34
N ILE A 450 -28.90 4.07 2.85
CA ILE A 450 -29.36 3.83 4.23
C ILE A 450 -30.21 2.55 4.34
N ASP A 451 -31.14 2.34 3.41
CA ASP A 451 -32.24 1.38 3.51
C ASP A 451 -32.00 0.07 2.72
N GLU A 452 -31.27 0.10 1.61
CA GLU A 452 -30.98 -1.12 0.84
C GLU A 452 -29.86 -1.97 1.47
N GLY A 453 -29.10 -1.40 2.41
CA GLY A 453 -28.08 -2.10 3.18
C GLY A 453 -28.52 -2.45 4.60
N SER A 454 -27.94 -3.51 5.19
CA SER A 454 -28.09 -3.83 6.62
C SER A 454 -27.26 -2.92 7.55
N LEU A 455 -26.94 -1.71 7.06
CA LEU A 455 -25.99 -0.79 7.65
C LEU A 455 -26.62 0.13 8.68
N HIS A 456 -27.88 0.55 8.49
CA HIS A 456 -28.52 1.54 9.34
C HIS A 456 -29.26 0.93 10.53
N SER A 457 -29.10 1.55 11.70
CA SER A 457 -30.00 1.40 12.84
C SER A 457 -30.03 2.69 13.66
N SER A 458 -31.20 3.29 13.80
CA SER A 458 -31.41 4.53 14.57
C SER A 458 -31.09 4.37 16.06
N SER A 459 -31.22 3.16 16.61
CA SER A 459 -30.84 2.82 17.98
C SER A 459 -29.33 2.53 18.17
N SER A 460 -28.55 2.47 17.08
CA SER A 460 -27.13 2.14 17.18
C SER A 460 -26.34 3.27 17.83
N ASN A 461 -25.51 2.90 18.80
CA ASN A 461 -24.49 3.76 19.42
C ASN A 461 -23.08 3.22 19.14
N LEU A 462 -22.89 2.57 17.98
CA LEU A 462 -21.65 1.89 17.65
C LEU A 462 -20.46 2.84 17.71
N ILE A 463 -20.54 4.03 17.10
CA ILE A 463 -19.41 4.98 17.05
C ILE A 463 -19.03 5.46 18.46
N GLU A 464 -20.01 5.89 19.24
CA GLU A 464 -19.81 6.41 20.60
C GLU A 464 -19.22 5.33 21.53
N ASN A 465 -19.76 4.12 21.47
CA ASN A 465 -19.27 3.01 22.27
C ASN A 465 -17.86 2.59 21.85
N VAL A 466 -17.56 2.59 20.55
CA VAL A 466 -16.20 2.33 20.04
C VAL A 466 -15.23 3.37 20.60
N PHE A 467 -15.56 4.67 20.56
CA PHE A 467 -14.66 5.72 21.05
C PHE A 467 -14.43 5.58 22.55
N LYS A 468 -15.49 5.33 23.32
CA LYS A 468 -15.39 5.06 24.76
C LYS A 468 -14.47 3.87 25.05
N CYS A 469 -14.62 2.75 24.33
CA CYS A 469 -13.78 1.57 24.49
C CYS A 469 -12.32 1.86 24.12
N LEU A 470 -12.08 2.57 23.02
CA LEU A 470 -10.73 2.93 22.59
C LEU A 470 -10.05 3.88 23.59
N LYS A 471 -10.78 4.85 24.16
CA LYS A 471 -10.28 5.74 25.21
C LYS A 471 -9.89 4.97 26.48
N GLN A 472 -10.61 3.89 26.80
CA GLN A 472 -10.29 2.96 27.89
C GLN A 472 -9.13 2.00 27.56
N GLY A 473 -8.51 2.11 26.38
CA GLY A 473 -7.41 1.26 25.97
C GLY A 473 -7.80 -0.11 25.44
N LYS A 474 -9.08 -0.36 25.20
CA LYS A 474 -9.59 -1.66 24.76
C LYS A 474 -9.23 -1.95 23.30
N THR A 475 -9.21 -3.23 22.99
CA THR A 475 -9.09 -3.78 21.64
C THR A 475 -10.49 -4.02 21.08
N VAL A 476 -10.91 -3.15 20.16
CA VAL A 476 -12.20 -3.19 19.50
C VAL A 476 -12.05 -3.87 18.13
N ILE A 477 -12.78 -4.97 17.92
CA ILE A 477 -12.85 -5.69 16.65
C ILE A 477 -14.22 -5.46 16.04
N ILE A 478 -14.23 -4.89 14.84
CA ILE A 478 -15.42 -4.73 13.99
C ILE A 478 -15.35 -5.81 12.92
N ASP A 479 -16.15 -6.87 13.09
CA ASP A 479 -16.24 -7.98 12.14
C ASP A 479 -17.10 -7.59 10.93
N LEU A 480 -16.44 -7.35 9.81
CA LEU A 480 -17.03 -6.95 8.54
C LEU A 480 -17.16 -8.12 7.56
N SER A 481 -16.84 -9.35 7.96
CA SER A 481 -16.77 -10.50 7.05
C SER A 481 -18.10 -10.99 6.49
N LEU A 482 -19.23 -10.55 7.04
CA LEU A 482 -20.57 -10.77 6.47
C LEU A 482 -21.10 -9.56 5.71
N LYS A 483 -20.35 -8.46 5.66
CA LYS A 483 -20.68 -7.29 4.85
C LYS A 483 -20.07 -7.44 3.46
N ASP A 484 -20.70 -6.85 2.46
CA ASP A 484 -20.05 -6.72 1.16
C ASP A 484 -18.90 -5.68 1.23
N ASN A 485 -18.11 -5.60 0.15
CA ASN A 485 -16.96 -4.69 0.10
C ASN A 485 -17.36 -3.20 0.22
N MET A 486 -18.55 -2.83 -0.28
CA MET A 486 -19.03 -1.45 -0.24
C MET A 486 -19.45 -1.09 1.18
N ASP A 487 -20.26 -1.93 1.82
CA ASP A 487 -20.71 -1.81 3.20
C ASP A 487 -19.54 -1.74 4.18
N ALA A 488 -18.56 -2.64 4.04
CA ALA A 488 -17.34 -2.66 4.85
C ALA A 488 -16.53 -1.36 4.68
N SER A 489 -16.45 -0.85 3.46
CA SER A 489 -15.75 0.42 3.15
C SER A 489 -16.48 1.61 3.78
N ILE A 490 -17.81 1.65 3.71
CA ILE A 490 -18.64 2.70 4.33
C ILE A 490 -18.43 2.72 5.85
N ILE A 491 -18.58 1.56 6.51
CA ILE A 491 -18.45 1.45 7.97
C ILE A 491 -17.07 1.90 8.43
N SER A 492 -16.03 1.36 7.81
CA SER A 492 -14.66 1.66 8.19
C SER A 492 -14.26 3.12 7.93
N THR A 493 -14.73 3.69 6.81
CA THR A 493 -14.51 5.10 6.45
C THR A 493 -15.17 6.04 7.46
N ILE A 494 -16.46 5.83 7.78
CA ILE A 494 -17.20 6.68 8.71
C ILE A 494 -16.57 6.62 10.11
N LEU A 495 -16.22 5.42 10.60
CA LEU A 495 -15.58 5.24 11.90
C LEU A 495 -14.24 5.97 12.00
N VAL A 496 -13.36 5.80 11.01
CA VAL A 496 -12.04 6.46 11.01
C VAL A 496 -12.17 7.97 10.84
N ARG A 497 -13.11 8.43 10.02
CA ARG A 497 -13.40 9.86 9.84
C ARG A 497 -13.85 10.49 11.15
N LYS A 498 -14.89 9.96 11.78
CA LYS A 498 -15.41 10.50 13.04
C LYS A 498 -14.40 10.44 14.16
N LEU A 499 -13.56 9.40 14.22
CA LEU A 499 -12.50 9.30 15.22
C LEU A 499 -11.45 10.41 15.03
N PHE A 500 -11.07 10.67 13.78
CA PHE A 500 -10.12 11.70 13.43
C PHE A 500 -10.67 13.12 13.66
N GLU A 501 -11.93 13.38 13.30
CA GLU A 501 -12.63 14.64 13.51
C GLU A 501 -12.78 14.96 14.99
N SER A 502 -13.29 14.00 15.78
CA SER A 502 -13.42 14.14 17.24
C SER A 502 -12.07 14.44 17.90
N ASN A 503 -11.01 13.70 17.58
CA ASN A 503 -9.68 13.98 18.15
C ASN A 503 -9.17 15.37 17.77
N LYS A 504 -9.44 15.83 16.56
CA LYS A 504 -9.03 17.17 16.11
C LYS A 504 -9.77 18.26 16.89
N GLU A 505 -11.08 18.11 17.06
CA GLU A 505 -11.94 19.03 17.81
C GLU A 505 -11.51 19.15 19.27
N GLU A 506 -11.32 18.03 19.96
CA GLU A 506 -10.89 18.01 21.36
C GLU A 506 -9.48 18.60 21.54
N PHE A 507 -8.57 18.31 20.62
CA PHE A 507 -7.23 18.90 20.63
C PHE A 507 -7.25 20.41 20.42
N THR A 508 -8.08 20.92 19.49
CA THR A 508 -8.21 22.37 19.26
C THR A 508 -8.97 23.10 20.35
N SER A 509 -9.72 22.36 21.17
CA SER A 509 -10.51 22.90 22.30
C SER A 509 -9.75 22.84 23.63
N ASP A 510 -8.43 22.62 23.60
CA ASP A 510 -7.54 22.51 24.76
C ASP A 510 -7.95 21.41 25.77
N LYS A 511 -8.52 20.29 25.30
CA LYS A 511 -8.85 19.09 26.10
C LYS A 511 -8.02 17.87 25.67
N PRO A 512 -6.68 17.89 25.83
CA PRO A 512 -5.81 16.82 25.36
C PRO A 512 -6.07 15.46 26.02
N GLU A 513 -6.66 15.42 27.22
CA GLU A 513 -7.09 14.22 27.94
C GLU A 513 -8.32 13.53 27.33
N GLU A 514 -9.10 14.26 26.52
CA GLU A 514 -10.26 13.73 25.81
C GLU A 514 -9.86 13.06 24.48
N VAL A 515 -8.65 13.33 23.98
CA VAL A 515 -8.12 12.76 22.74
C VAL A 515 -7.97 11.23 22.87
N VAL A 516 -8.61 10.51 21.96
CA VAL A 516 -8.53 9.05 21.89
C VAL A 516 -7.21 8.64 21.24
N ASN A 517 -6.27 8.17 22.06
CA ASN A 517 -5.04 7.56 21.56
C ASN A 517 -5.34 6.14 21.06
N ALA A 518 -5.23 5.91 19.75
CA ALA A 518 -5.59 4.64 19.15
C ALA A 518 -4.64 4.18 18.04
N VAL A 519 -4.52 2.85 17.90
CA VAL A 519 -3.91 2.21 16.75
C VAL A 519 -5.02 1.60 15.88
N VAL A 520 -5.09 2.00 14.61
CA VAL A 520 -6.08 1.49 13.65
C VAL A 520 -5.40 0.44 12.77
N PHE A 521 -5.93 -0.78 12.79
CA PHE A 521 -5.53 -1.88 11.94
C PHE A 521 -6.47 -1.99 10.75
N VAL A 522 -5.91 -1.89 9.56
CA VAL A 522 -6.64 -1.97 8.30
C VAL A 522 -6.19 -3.21 7.56
N GLU A 523 -7.08 -4.18 7.41
CA GLU A 523 -6.87 -5.37 6.57
C GLU A 523 -7.17 -5.05 5.10
N GLU A 524 -6.48 -5.73 4.17
CA GLU A 524 -6.60 -5.55 2.72
C GLU A 524 -6.65 -4.06 2.32
N ALA A 525 -5.64 -3.30 2.76
CA ALA A 525 -5.70 -1.84 2.71
C ALA A 525 -5.85 -1.25 1.30
N GLN A 526 -5.61 -2.02 0.23
CA GLN A 526 -5.97 -1.60 -1.13
C GLN A 526 -7.47 -1.29 -1.31
N ASN A 527 -8.35 -1.87 -0.49
CA ASN A 527 -9.79 -1.61 -0.50
C ASN A 527 -10.13 -0.19 -0.05
N VAL A 528 -9.26 0.43 0.77
CA VAL A 528 -9.46 1.78 1.31
C VAL A 528 -8.38 2.78 0.90
N LEU A 529 -7.29 2.33 0.26
CA LEU A 529 -6.13 3.12 -0.19
C LEU A 529 -5.86 2.99 -1.70
N SER A 530 -6.90 2.91 -2.54
CA SER A 530 -6.73 2.91 -4.00
C SER A 530 -6.00 4.16 -4.50
N GLN A 531 -5.35 4.11 -5.67
CA GLN A 531 -4.65 5.28 -6.23
C GLN A 531 -5.58 6.49 -6.44
N GLU A 532 -6.85 6.25 -6.72
CA GLU A 532 -7.87 7.29 -6.88
C GLU A 532 -8.15 7.97 -5.53
N PHE A 533 -8.32 7.18 -4.47
CA PHE A 533 -8.49 7.68 -3.09
C PHE A 533 -7.24 8.34 -2.51
N VAL A 534 -6.04 7.95 -2.95
CA VAL A 534 -4.79 8.62 -2.52
C VAL A 534 -4.61 9.98 -3.20
N LYS A 535 -5.09 10.13 -4.44
CA LYS A 535 -5.06 11.40 -5.18
C LYS A 535 -6.07 12.40 -4.63
N SER A 536 -7.23 11.94 -4.16
CA SER A 536 -8.16 12.77 -3.41
C SER A 536 -7.71 12.86 -1.95
N ASN A 537 -7.34 14.05 -1.45
CA ASN A 537 -7.04 14.24 -0.02
C ASN A 537 -8.29 14.08 0.89
N ALA A 538 -9.42 13.66 0.35
CA ALA A 538 -10.69 13.50 1.05
C ALA A 538 -10.76 12.18 1.85
N ASN A 539 -10.01 11.14 1.46
CA ASN A 539 -10.11 9.84 2.13
C ASN A 539 -9.56 9.90 3.58
N PRO A 540 -10.36 9.52 4.60
CA PRO A 540 -9.95 9.57 6.01
C PRO A 540 -8.70 8.75 6.33
N PHE A 541 -8.53 7.57 5.73
CA PHE A 541 -7.34 6.73 5.93
C PHE A 541 -6.08 7.43 5.40
N VAL A 542 -6.18 8.12 4.26
CA VAL A 542 -5.07 8.90 3.71
C VAL A 542 -4.72 10.09 4.60
N ARG A 543 -5.73 10.75 5.18
CA ARG A 543 -5.53 11.85 6.14
C ARG A 543 -4.85 11.35 7.42
N VAL A 544 -5.33 10.27 8.03
CA VAL A 544 -4.66 9.62 9.18
C VAL A 544 -3.24 9.19 8.80
N ALA A 545 -3.04 8.62 7.61
CA ALA A 545 -1.73 8.23 7.10
C ALA A 545 -0.80 9.42 6.84
N LYS A 546 -1.28 10.66 6.70
CA LYS A 546 -0.44 11.85 6.51
C LYS A 546 -0.26 12.60 7.83
N GLU A 547 -1.35 12.81 8.56
CA GLU A 547 -1.48 13.73 9.68
C GLU A 547 -1.50 13.04 11.05
N GLY A 548 -1.88 11.75 11.12
CA GLY A 548 -2.09 10.97 12.36
C GLY A 548 -0.93 10.93 13.36
N ARG A 549 0.29 11.29 12.91
CA ARG A 549 1.48 11.34 13.77
C ARG A 549 1.71 12.72 14.42
N LYS A 550 1.17 13.79 13.84
CA LYS A 550 1.24 15.11 14.46
C LYS A 550 0.41 15.01 15.75
N GLY A 551 0.97 15.45 16.87
CA GLY A 551 0.42 15.22 18.22
C GLY A 551 -1.05 15.61 18.42
N SER A 552 -1.64 16.32 17.47
CA SER A 552 -3.05 16.73 17.40
C SER A 552 -4.06 15.65 17.03
N SER A 553 -3.64 14.41 16.72
CA SER A 553 -4.54 13.42 16.11
C SER A 553 -4.66 12.10 16.86
N GLY A 554 -3.74 11.75 17.76
CA GLY A 554 -3.82 10.55 18.61
C GLY A 554 -3.86 9.19 17.89
N ILE A 555 -3.90 9.16 16.56
CA ILE A 555 -4.22 7.96 15.77
C ILE A 555 -3.03 7.52 14.93
N VAL A 556 -2.55 6.30 15.18
CA VAL A 556 -1.53 5.67 14.35
C VAL A 556 -2.14 4.54 13.54
N MET A 557 -2.02 4.61 12.22
CA MET A 557 -2.49 3.55 11.33
C MET A 557 -1.42 2.48 11.13
N GLN A 558 -1.81 1.23 11.29
CA GLN A 558 -1.07 0.03 10.92
C GLN A 558 -1.79 -0.67 9.77
N ILE A 559 -1.09 -0.84 8.65
CA ILE A 559 -1.63 -1.47 7.46
C ILE A 559 -1.26 -2.95 7.49
N ILE A 560 -2.28 -3.80 7.43
CA ILE A 560 -2.14 -5.22 7.23
C ILE A 560 -2.48 -5.47 5.76
N ASN A 561 -1.46 -5.83 4.97
CA ASN A 561 -1.54 -6.11 3.55
C ASN A 561 -1.60 -4.89 2.60
N LEU A 562 -0.71 -4.91 1.60
CA LEU A 562 -0.93 -4.36 0.26
C LEU A 562 -0.51 -5.47 -0.70
N LYS A 563 -1.40 -5.89 -1.59
CA LYS A 563 -1.01 -6.77 -2.70
C LYS A 563 -0.14 -6.05 -3.72
#